data_AF-A0A5C6AJE4-F1
#
_entry.id   AF-A0A5C6AJE4-F1
#
_cell.length_a   1.000
_cell.length_b   1.000
_cell.length_c   1.000
_cell.angle_alpha   90.00
_cell.angle_beta   90.00
_cell.angle_gamma   90.00
#
_symmetry.space_group_name_H-M   'P 1'
#
loop_
_entity.id
_entity.type
_entity.pdbx_description
1 polymer ?
#
loop_
_entity_poly.entity_id
_entity_poly.type
_entity_poly.pdbx_seq_one_letter_code
_entity_poly.pdbx_strand_id
1 'polypeptide(L)' 'MIRGQFLLLERTSPDSLGGRFLVIPFDEIAMVKFTDPLTQPVLEAAGFVGHLSK' A
#
# COMPACT_ATOMS: atom_id res chain seq x y z
N MET A 1 11.81 16.28 1.57
CA MET A 1 12.21 14.99 2.16
C MET A 1 11.10 13.99 1.78
N ILE A 2 11.38 12.95 0.98
CA ILE A 2 10.32 12.08 0.39
C ILE A 2 9.96 10.88 1.31
N ARG A 3 10.88 10.48 2.19
CA ARG A 3 10.73 9.27 3.01
C ARG A 3 9.54 9.38 3.98
N GLY A 4 8.63 8.41 3.94
CA GLY A 4 7.47 8.33 4.82
C GLY A 4 6.30 9.25 4.46
N GLN A 5 6.36 9.97 3.33
CA GLN A 5 5.31 10.88 2.88
C GLN A 5 4.50 10.34 1.70
N PHE A 6 5.04 9.35 0.99
CA PHE A 6 4.46 8.82 -0.23
C PHE A 6 4.32 7.30 -0.17
N LEU A 7 3.26 6.81 -0.79
CA LEU A 7 3.04 5.42 -1.12
C LEU A 7 3.50 5.17 -2.56
N LEU A 8 4.37 4.18 -2.74
CA LEU A 8 4.74 3.67 -4.07
C LEU A 8 3.92 2.41 -4.35
N LEU A 9 3.11 2.45 -5.40
CA LEU A 9 2.29 1.33 -5.84
C LEU A 9 2.77 0.82 -7.20
N GLU A 10 2.97 -0.48 -7.30
CA GLU A 10 3.08 -1.16 -8.57
C GLU A 10 1.69 -1.42 -9.14
N ARG A 11 1.53 -1.18 -10.44
CA ARG A 11 0.30 -1.47 -11.16
C ARG A 11 0.45 -2.79 -11.89
N THR A 12 -0.53 -3.68 -11.69
CA THR A 12 -0.62 -4.93 -12.46
C THR A 12 -0.98 -4.65 -13.92
N SER A 13 -1.67 -3.54 -14.21
CA SER A 13 -1.94 -3.04 -15.56
C SER A 13 -1.41 -1.60 -15.73
N PRO A 14 -0.62 -1.32 -16.80
CA PRO A 14 -0.15 0.03 -17.09
C PRO A 14 -1.30 1.02 -17.34
N ASP A 15 -1.07 2.33 -17.13
CA ASP A 15 -2.02 3.35 -17.64
C ASP A 15 -1.96 3.53 -19.16
N SER A 16 -2.81 4.43 -19.66
CA SER A 16 -2.84 4.91 -21.03
C SER A 16 -1.51 5.49 -21.53
N LEU A 17 -0.58 5.85 -20.64
CA LEU A 17 0.75 6.34 -20.97
C LEU A 17 1.85 5.28 -20.79
N GLY A 18 1.48 4.05 -20.40
CA GLY A 18 2.42 2.94 -20.15
C GLY A 18 3.08 2.97 -18.77
N GLY A 19 2.65 3.84 -17.87
CA GLY A 19 3.14 3.94 -16.50
C GLY A 19 2.82 2.70 -15.67
N ARG A 20 3.85 2.11 -15.05
CA ARG A 20 3.74 0.88 -14.22
C ARG A 20 3.77 1.13 -12.72
N PHE A 21 4.17 2.34 -12.32
CA PHE A 21 4.28 2.73 -10.93
C PHE A 21 3.54 4.02 -10.70
N LEU A 22 2.92 4.13 -9.52
CA LEU A 22 2.25 5.33 -9.07
C LEU A 22 2.85 5.74 -7.73
N VAL A 23 3.18 7.02 -7.61
CA VAL A 23 3.67 7.61 -6.36
C VAL A 23 2.59 8.58 -5.88
N ILE A 24 1.97 8.27 -4.75
CA ILE A 24 0.86 9.05 -4.20
C ILE A 24 1.25 9.60 -2.83
N PRO A 25 1.06 10.90 -2.56
CA PRO A 25 1.14 11.46 -1.22
C PRO A 25 0.14 10.79 -0.25
N PHE A 26 0.53 10.52 1.00
CA PHE A 26 -0.39 9.89 1.97
C PHE A 26 -1.58 10.79 2.36
N ASP A 27 -1.41 12.11 2.34
CA ASP A 27 -2.45 13.11 2.63
C ASP A 27 -3.56 13.15 1.57
N GLU A 28 -3.29 12.68 0.35
CA GLU A 28 -4.27 12.57 -0.74
C GLU A 28 -5.06 11.24 -0.71
N ILE A 29 -4.69 10.28 0.15
CA ILE A 29 -5.36 8.98 0.23
C ILE A 29 -6.53 9.03 1.22
N ALA A 30 -7.75 9.13 0.69
CA ALA A 30 -8.96 9.18 1.52
C ALA A 30 -9.29 7.86 2.24
N MET A 31 -9.00 6.71 1.61
CA MET A 31 -9.29 5.38 2.18
C MET A 31 -8.42 4.31 1.52
N VAL A 32 -7.98 3.33 2.31
CA VAL A 32 -7.42 2.07 1.82
C VAL A 32 -8.36 0.93 2.22
N LYS A 33 -8.78 0.13 1.23
CA LYS A 33 -9.58 -1.07 1.46
C LYS A 33 -8.73 -2.30 1.17
N PHE A 34 -8.59 -3.15 2.17
CA PHE A 34 -8.02 -4.49 2.00
C PHE A 34 -9.14 -5.45 1.60
N THR A 35 -8.97 -6.16 0.49
CA THR A 35 -9.94 -7.16 0.02
C THR A 35 -9.69 -8.54 0.61
N ASP A 36 -8.43 -8.83 0.94
CA ASP A 36 -8.03 -10.09 1.54
C ASP A 36 -8.19 -10.05 3.06
N PRO A 37 -8.45 -11.20 3.71
CA PRO A 37 -8.47 -11.28 5.16
C PRO A 37 -7.17 -10.76 5.76
N LEU A 38 -7.29 -9.78 6.66
CA LEU A 38 -6.18 -9.20 7.41
C LEU A 38 -5.71 -10.16 8.51
N THR A 39 -5.12 -11.27 8.10
CA THR A 39 -4.50 -12.24 8.99
C THR A 39 -3.11 -11.75 9.41
N GLN A 40 -2.63 -12.25 10.55
CA GLN A 40 -1.29 -11.93 11.04
C GLN A 40 -0.19 -12.16 9.96
N PRO A 41 -0.17 -13.29 9.22
CA PRO A 41 0.84 -13.50 8.16
C PRO A 41 0.78 -12.48 7.03
N VAL A 42 -0.41 -12.01 6.64
CA VAL A 42 -0.59 -11.01 5.58
C VAL A 42 0.00 -9.67 6.01
N LEU A 43 -0.22 -9.28 7.26
CA LEU A 43 0.32 -8.04 7.81
C LEU A 43 1.83 -8.09 7.98
N GLU A 44 2.37 -9.20 8.47
CA GLU A 44 3.82 -9.43 8.58
C GLU A 44 4.51 -9.36 7.21
N ALA A 45 3.91 -9.98 6.18
CA ALA A 45 4.42 -9.90 4.81
C ALA A 45 4.40 -8.48 4.23
N ALA A 46 3.46 -7.64 4.68
CA ALA A 46 3.41 -6.21 4.35
C ALA A 46 4.39 -5.35 5.19
N GLY A 47 5.17 -5.96 6.08
CA GLY A 47 6.15 -5.28 6.93
C GLY A 47 5.58 -4.70 8.22
N PHE A 48 4.37 -5.09 8.62
CA PHE A 48 3.82 -4.71 9.92
C PHE A 48 4.63 -5.38 11.05
N VAL A 49 4.94 -4.60 12.08
CA VAL A 49 5.64 -5.06 13.28
C VAL A 49 4.69 -4.94 14.48
N GLY A 50 4.11 -6.06 14.91
CA GLY A 50 3.15 -6.12 16.01
C GLY A 50 2.33 -7.42 15.99
N HIS A 51 1.34 -7.51 16.87
CA HIS A 51 0.39 -8.63 16.90
C HIS A 51 -1.04 -8.11 16.85
N LEU A 52 -1.88 -8.75 16.04
CA LEU A 52 -3.33 -8.52 16.08
C LEU A 52 -3.89 -8.85 17.47
N SER A 53 -4.84 -8.05 17.94
CA SER A 53 -5.54 -8.33 19.20
C SER A 53 -6.28 -9.67 19.09
N LYS A 54 -6.21 -10.46 20.15
CA LYS A 54 -6.96 -11.71 20.27
C LYS A 54 -8.47 -11.47 20.29
#